data_AF-A0A529GFZ7-F1
#
_entry.id   AF-A0A529GFZ7-F1
#
_cell.length_a   1.000
_cell.length_b   1.000
_cell.length_c   1.000
_cell.angle_alpha   90.00
_cell.angle_beta   90.00
_cell.angle_gamma   90.00
#
_symmetry.space_group_name_H-M   'P 1'
#
loop_
_entity.id
_entity.type
_entity.pdbx_description
1 polymer ?
#
loop_
_entity_poly.entity_id
_entity_poly.type
_entity_poly.pdbx_seq_one_letter_code
_entity_poly.pdbx_strand_id
1 'polypeptide(L)'
;VDMLIWALFFTRAFGPGPLAGSAAIFFTEIGTLGKTYSEALENIDDKPREGVQSTGANGLLVQRYGVLPEVVPVFISQTLYQWESNTRGATIIGAVGAGGIGLKLWEAMRTNSNWANVFYMVLLTLAVVFIFDNISNFLRRRLSRTLHDYNRLQAARG
;
A
#
# COMPACT_ATOMS: atom_id res chain seq x y z
N VAL A 1 -11.68 0.74 10.00
CA VAL A 1 -13.06 1.28 10.20
C VAL A 1 -13.22 2.62 9.47
N ASP A 2 -12.12 3.36 9.37
CA ASP A 2 -11.92 4.70 8.79
C ASP A 2 -12.29 4.75 7.30
N MET A 3 -11.90 3.73 6.53
CA MET A 3 -12.14 3.67 5.08
C MET A 3 -13.63 3.62 4.71
N LEU A 4 -14.48 3.02 5.56
CA LEU A 4 -15.93 2.99 5.35
C LEU A 4 -16.58 4.35 5.63
N ILE A 5 -16.07 5.07 6.63
CA ILE A 5 -16.54 6.43 6.96
C ILE A 5 -16.25 7.36 5.78
N TRP A 6 -15.03 7.33 5.25
CA TRP A 6 -14.66 8.09 4.05
C TRP A 6 -15.46 7.64 2.81
N ALA A 7 -15.69 6.33 2.64
CA ALA A 7 -16.50 5.82 1.54
C ALA A 7 -17.94 6.35 1.58
N LEU A 8 -18.59 6.33 2.74
CA LEU A 8 -19.92 6.91 2.93
C LEU A 8 -19.95 8.41 2.68
N PHE A 9 -18.95 9.14 3.21
CA PHE A 9 -18.81 10.58 3.00
C PHE A 9 -18.69 10.94 1.51
N PHE A 10 -17.75 10.31 0.79
CA PHE A 10 -17.54 10.58 -0.63
C PHE A 10 -18.65 10.03 -1.52
N THR A 11 -19.30 8.93 -1.14
CA THR A 11 -20.51 8.45 -1.82
C THR A 11 -21.63 9.46 -1.69
N ARG A 12 -21.76 10.14 -0.54
CA ARG A 12 -22.76 11.21 -0.38
C ARG A 12 -22.39 12.49 -1.13
N ALA A 13 -21.11 12.80 -1.27
CA ALA A 13 -20.62 14.00 -1.95
C ALA A 13 -20.67 13.88 -3.48
N PHE A 14 -20.22 12.76 -4.05
CA PHE A 14 -20.09 12.56 -5.50
C PHE A 14 -21.12 11.59 -6.08
N GLY A 15 -21.90 10.92 -5.24
CA GLY A 15 -22.74 9.78 -5.62
C GLY A 15 -21.97 8.46 -5.58
N PRO A 16 -22.69 7.33 -5.65
CA PRO A 16 -22.07 6.01 -5.71
C PRO A 16 -21.30 5.83 -7.03
N GLY A 17 -20.07 5.36 -6.94
CA GLY A 17 -19.24 5.12 -8.11
C GLY A 17 -17.74 5.08 -7.82
N PRO A 18 -16.92 4.69 -8.81
CA PRO A 18 -15.48 4.46 -8.64
C PRO A 18 -14.73 5.67 -8.10
N LEU A 19 -15.18 6.89 -8.42
CA LEU A 19 -14.60 8.14 -7.94
C LEU A 19 -14.67 8.23 -6.41
N ALA A 20 -15.86 7.95 -5.83
CA ALA A 20 -16.07 7.97 -4.39
C ALA A 20 -15.20 6.93 -3.68
N GLY A 21 -15.07 5.74 -4.28
CA GLY A 21 -14.14 4.71 -3.80
C GLY A 21 -12.70 5.18 -3.82
N SER A 22 -12.19 5.62 -4.97
CA SER A 22 -10.80 6.07 -5.09
C SER A 22 -10.46 7.20 -4.13
N ALA A 23 -11.37 8.16 -3.92
CA ALA A 23 -11.17 9.24 -2.96
C ALA A 23 -11.12 8.72 -1.52
N ALA A 24 -12.02 7.79 -1.16
CA ALA A 24 -12.02 7.19 0.16
C ALA A 24 -10.73 6.41 0.48
N ILE A 25 -10.23 5.65 -0.50
CA ILE A 25 -8.95 4.95 -0.38
C ILE A 25 -7.83 5.97 -0.20
N PHE A 26 -7.75 6.97 -1.08
CA PHE A 26 -6.70 7.97 -1.10
C PHE A 26 -6.57 8.73 0.23
N PHE A 27 -7.68 9.24 0.78
CA PHE A 27 -7.66 9.96 2.05
C PHE A 27 -7.25 9.07 3.23
N THR A 28 -7.69 7.82 3.23
CA THR A 28 -7.34 6.87 4.29
C THR A 28 -5.86 6.45 4.20
N GLU A 29 -5.38 6.21 2.98
CA GLU A 29 -3.98 5.85 2.69
C GLU A 29 -3.02 6.95 3.07
N ILE A 30 -3.29 8.21 2.71
CA ILE A 30 -2.39 9.33 3.01
C ILE A 30 -2.16 9.46 4.52
N GLY A 31 -3.22 9.39 5.33
CA GLY A 31 -3.09 9.49 6.78
C GLY A 31 -2.24 8.36 7.36
N THR A 32 -2.44 7.14 6.86
CA THR A 32 -1.72 5.96 7.36
C THR A 32 -0.25 5.97 6.92
N LEU A 33 0.00 6.19 5.62
CA LEU A 33 1.35 6.26 5.07
C LEU A 33 2.14 7.43 5.65
N GLY A 34 1.51 8.60 5.85
CA GLY A 34 2.17 9.76 6.46
C GLY A 34 2.70 9.44 7.86
N LYS A 35 1.89 8.79 8.70
CA LYS A 35 2.32 8.34 10.03
C LYS A 35 3.45 7.31 9.93
N THR A 36 3.28 6.26 9.14
CA THR A 36 4.27 5.18 9.04
C THR A 36 5.58 5.64 8.42
N TYR A 37 5.54 6.62 7.51
CA TYR A 37 6.74 7.23 6.95
C TYR A 37 7.44 8.14 7.95
N SER A 38 6.70 8.90 8.77
CA SER A 38 7.28 9.68 9.87
C SER A 38 7.98 8.78 10.88
N GLU A 39 7.31 7.72 11.32
CA GLU A 39 7.89 6.72 12.23
C GLU A 39 9.13 6.06 11.61
N ALA A 40 9.10 5.75 10.32
CA ALA A 40 10.25 5.20 9.61
C ALA A 40 11.41 6.20 9.50
N LEU A 41 11.13 7.50 9.36
CA LEU A 41 12.14 8.55 9.34
C LEU A 41 12.77 8.80 10.71
N GLU A 42 11.97 8.76 11.77
CA GLU A 42 12.44 8.96 13.15
C GLU A 42 13.31 7.80 13.67
N ASN A 43 13.13 6.60 13.11
CA ASN A 43 13.88 5.40 13.53
C ASN A 43 15.24 5.21 12.81
N ILE A 44 15.63 6.11 11.92
CA ILE A 44 16.90 5.99 11.17
C ILE A 44 18.08 6.30 12.10
N ASP A 45 19.12 5.48 12.02
CA ASP A 45 20.40 5.75 12.71
C ASP A 45 21.14 6.89 11.98
N ASP A 46 21.68 7.87 12.69
CA ASP A 46 22.45 8.97 12.07
C ASP A 46 23.84 8.51 11.61
N LYS A 47 24.31 7.31 11.97
CA LYS A 47 25.65 6.80 11.57
C LYS A 47 25.94 6.81 10.06
N PRO A 48 25.04 6.38 9.15
CA PRO A 48 25.30 6.42 7.71
C PRO A 48 25.45 7.85 7.20
N ARG A 49 24.75 8.80 7.81
CA ARG A 49 24.83 10.23 7.52
C ARG A 49 26.20 10.79 7.92
N GLU A 50 26.66 10.48 9.13
CA GLU A 50 27.99 10.88 9.63
C GLU A 50 29.12 10.24 8.80
N GLY A 51 28.95 8.99 8.36
CA GLY A 51 29.92 8.30 7.51
C GLY A 51 30.12 8.97 6.15
N VAL A 52 29.03 9.38 5.48
CA VAL A 52 29.11 10.11 4.20
C VAL A 52 29.62 11.54 4.41
N GLN A 53 29.26 12.18 5.53
CA GLN A 53 29.78 13.52 5.85
C GLN A 53 31.30 13.50 6.09
N SER A 54 31.81 12.42 6.69
CA SER A 54 33.24 12.23 6.96
C SER A 54 34.10 12.11 5.70
N THR A 55 33.51 11.84 4.53
CA THR A 55 34.22 11.85 3.23
C THR A 55 34.31 13.24 2.60
N GLY A 56 33.86 14.30 3.30
CA GLY A 56 33.80 15.66 2.77
C GLY A 56 32.63 15.91 1.80
N ALA A 57 31.62 15.04 1.80
CA ALA A 57 30.47 15.16 0.91
C ALA A 57 29.55 16.34 1.31
N ASN A 58 29.05 17.07 0.32
CA ASN A 58 28.06 18.15 0.51
C ASN A 58 26.74 17.58 1.08
N GLY A 59 25.98 18.37 1.84
CA GLY A 59 24.74 17.97 2.51
C GLY A 59 23.71 17.30 1.60
N LEU A 60 23.68 17.66 0.30
CA LEU A 60 22.80 16.99 -0.68
C LEU A 60 23.22 15.54 -0.97
N LEU A 61 24.53 15.27 -1.02
CA LEU A 61 25.05 13.91 -1.17
C LEU A 61 24.86 13.09 0.11
N VAL A 62 25.01 13.73 1.27
CA VAL A 62 24.74 13.10 2.57
C VAL A 62 23.28 12.63 2.65
N GLN A 63 22.32 13.45 2.24
CA GLN A 63 20.91 13.04 2.20
C GLN A 63 20.65 11.92 1.17
N ARG A 64 21.24 12.03 -0.02
CA ARG A 64 21.01 11.07 -1.11
C ARG A 64 21.67 9.70 -0.88
N TYR A 65 22.84 9.67 -0.25
CA TYR A 65 23.64 8.45 -0.10
C TYR A 65 23.74 7.96 1.35
N GLY A 66 23.45 8.80 2.34
CA GLY A 66 23.36 8.40 3.75
C GLY A 66 21.95 7.98 4.13
N VAL A 67 20.93 8.79 3.80
CA VAL A 67 19.55 8.59 4.30
C VAL A 67 18.68 7.83 3.29
N LEU A 68 18.67 8.27 2.03
CA LEU A 68 17.81 7.71 0.97
C LEU A 68 17.88 6.17 0.81
N PRO A 69 19.06 5.52 0.75
CA PRO A 69 19.14 4.08 0.56
C PRO A 69 18.55 3.27 1.72
N GLU A 70 18.40 3.86 2.90
CA GLU A 70 17.84 3.22 4.09
C GLU A 70 16.31 3.37 4.16
N VAL A 71 15.79 4.56 3.82
CA VAL A 71 14.32 4.81 3.84
C VAL A 71 13.58 4.20 2.66
N VAL A 72 14.19 4.20 1.46
CA VAL A 72 13.51 3.77 0.23
C VAL A 72 12.96 2.33 0.34
N PRO A 73 13.73 1.35 0.83
CA PRO A 73 13.21 -0.01 0.99
C PRO A 73 12.05 -0.10 1.99
N VAL A 74 12.09 0.68 3.08
CA VAL A 74 11.01 0.72 4.07
C VAL A 74 9.75 1.32 3.46
N PHE A 75 9.87 2.46 2.77
CA PHE A 75 8.75 3.12 2.12
C PHE A 75 8.09 2.23 1.05
N ILE A 76 8.89 1.56 0.22
CA ILE A 76 8.38 0.63 -0.79
C ILE A 76 7.66 -0.56 -0.13
N SER A 77 8.24 -1.13 0.93
CA SER A 77 7.63 -2.25 1.67
C SER A 77 6.28 -1.86 2.28
N GLN A 78 6.22 -0.67 2.89
CA GLN A 78 4.98 -0.15 3.48
C GLN A 78 3.93 0.19 2.42
N THR A 79 4.35 0.80 1.30
CA THR A 79 3.45 1.07 0.16
C THR A 79 2.85 -0.23 -0.38
N LEU A 80 3.69 -1.24 -0.65
CA LEU A 80 3.24 -2.52 -1.19
C LEU A 80 2.28 -3.22 -0.23
N TYR A 81 2.58 -3.20 1.07
CA TYR A 81 1.71 -3.78 2.09
C TYR A 81 0.35 -3.10 2.13
N GLN A 82 0.32 -1.76 2.12
CA GLN A 82 -0.92 -1.01 2.12
C GLN A 82 -1.71 -1.22 0.83
N TRP A 83 -1.04 -1.25 -0.31
CA TRP A 83 -1.66 -1.49 -1.59
C TRP A 83 -2.33 -2.87 -1.68
N GLU A 84 -1.67 -3.90 -1.15
CA GLU A 84 -2.22 -5.26 -1.01
C GLU A 84 -3.46 -5.26 -0.10
N SER A 85 -3.35 -4.62 1.07
CA SER A 85 -4.45 -4.49 2.03
C SER A 85 -5.66 -3.76 1.42
N ASN A 86 -5.42 -2.67 0.71
CA ASN A 86 -6.46 -1.86 0.11
C ASN A 86 -7.10 -2.52 -1.11
N THR A 87 -6.36 -3.33 -1.87
CA THR A 87 -6.91 -4.15 -2.96
C THR A 87 -7.92 -5.18 -2.43
N ARG A 88 -7.64 -5.82 -1.29
CA ARG A 88 -8.60 -6.70 -0.62
C ARG A 88 -9.81 -5.93 -0.10
N GLY A 89 -9.57 -4.79 0.56
CA GLY A 89 -10.61 -3.93 1.13
C GLY A 89 -11.54 -3.30 0.08
N ALA A 90 -11.05 -3.05 -1.13
CA ALA A 90 -11.80 -2.41 -2.21
C ALA A 90 -13.06 -3.18 -2.63
N THR A 91 -13.06 -4.51 -2.54
CA THR A 91 -14.25 -5.32 -2.84
C THR A 91 -15.36 -5.08 -1.82
N ILE A 92 -15.01 -4.98 -0.54
CA ILE A 92 -15.97 -4.72 0.55
C ILE A 92 -16.53 -3.31 0.39
N ILE A 93 -15.66 -2.31 0.24
CA ILE A 93 -16.04 -0.90 0.10
C ILE A 93 -16.88 -0.68 -1.16
N GLY A 94 -16.55 -1.35 -2.25
CA GLY A 94 -17.31 -1.30 -3.49
C GLY A 94 -18.76 -1.72 -3.31
N ALA A 95 -19.02 -2.75 -2.49
CA ALA A 95 -20.38 -3.21 -2.19
C ALA A 95 -21.20 -2.18 -1.39
N VAL A 96 -20.54 -1.28 -0.65
CA VAL A 96 -21.21 -0.24 0.17
C VAL A 96 -21.52 1.04 -0.62
N GLY A 97 -21.26 1.06 -1.94
CA GLY A 97 -21.59 2.20 -2.81
C GLY A 97 -20.37 2.91 -3.43
N ALA A 98 -19.15 2.50 -3.08
CA ALA A 98 -17.92 3.06 -3.63
C ALA A 98 -17.59 2.63 -5.07
N GLY A 99 -18.48 1.85 -5.72
CA GLY A 99 -18.32 1.41 -7.10
C GLY A 99 -17.41 0.19 -7.29
N GLY A 100 -17.09 -0.14 -8.53
CA GLY A 100 -16.21 -1.25 -8.88
C GLY A 100 -16.85 -2.65 -8.76
N ILE A 101 -16.00 -3.67 -8.58
CA ILE A 101 -16.44 -5.08 -8.59
C ILE A 101 -17.37 -5.39 -7.42
N GLY A 102 -17.14 -4.79 -6.24
CA GLY A 102 -18.02 -4.94 -5.08
C GLY A 102 -19.45 -4.46 -5.32
N LEU A 103 -19.62 -3.32 -6.03
CA LEU A 103 -20.94 -2.79 -6.37
C LEU A 103 -21.67 -3.75 -7.33
N LYS A 104 -20.94 -4.27 -8.33
CA LYS A 104 -21.49 -5.23 -9.31
C LYS A 104 -21.89 -6.54 -8.67
N LEU A 105 -21.09 -7.04 -7.73
CA LEU A 105 -21.42 -8.20 -6.90
C LEU A 105 -22.69 -7.95 -6.07
N TRP A 106 -22.79 -6.79 -5.43
CA TRP A 106 -23.97 -6.44 -4.63
C TRP A 106 -25.25 -6.31 -5.47
N GLU A 107 -25.16 -5.66 -6.64
CA GLU A 107 -26.24 -5.59 -7.63
C GLU A 107 -26.68 -6.99 -8.08
N ALA A 108 -25.73 -7.84 -8.47
CA ALA A 108 -25.99 -9.20 -8.95
C ALA A 108 -26.66 -10.09 -7.88
N MET A 109 -26.24 -9.97 -6.61
CA MET A 109 -26.88 -10.66 -5.49
C MET A 109 -28.31 -10.17 -5.26
N ARG A 110 -28.56 -8.87 -5.37
CA ARG A 110 -29.89 -8.28 -5.15
C ARG A 110 -30.90 -8.66 -6.23
N THR A 111 -30.46 -8.80 -7.48
CA THR A 111 -31.35 -9.15 -8.60
C THR A 111 -31.76 -10.62 -8.60
N ASN A 112 -31.17 -11.49 -7.75
CA ASN A 112 -31.55 -12.89 -7.49
C ASN A 112 -31.68 -13.82 -8.72
N SER A 113 -31.30 -13.36 -9.91
CA SER A 113 -31.67 -13.99 -11.17
C SER A 113 -30.62 -14.98 -11.71
N ASN A 114 -29.38 -14.96 -11.19
CA ASN A 114 -28.34 -15.87 -11.67
C ASN A 114 -27.18 -16.08 -10.66
N TRP A 115 -27.36 -17.00 -9.71
CA TRP A 115 -26.33 -17.37 -8.72
C TRP A 115 -25.02 -17.88 -9.34
N ALA A 116 -25.08 -18.44 -10.56
CA ALA A 116 -23.88 -18.84 -11.29
C ALA A 116 -23.01 -17.63 -11.69
N ASN A 117 -23.64 -16.49 -12.01
CA ASN A 117 -22.94 -15.25 -12.34
C ASN A 117 -22.26 -14.65 -11.10
N VAL A 118 -22.96 -14.64 -9.96
CA VAL A 118 -22.39 -14.22 -8.67
C VAL A 118 -21.17 -15.08 -8.31
N PHE A 119 -21.28 -16.41 -8.43
CA PHE A 119 -20.17 -17.33 -8.15
C PHE A 119 -18.97 -17.05 -9.05
N TYR A 120 -19.19 -16.81 -10.35
CA TYR A 120 -18.14 -16.44 -11.30
C TYR A 120 -17.44 -15.12 -10.91
N MET A 121 -18.20 -14.08 -10.55
CA MET A 121 -17.65 -12.79 -10.13
C MET A 121 -16.80 -12.90 -8.85
N VAL A 122 -17.25 -13.70 -7.88
CA VAL A 122 -16.47 -13.98 -6.66
C VAL A 122 -15.17 -14.68 -7.00
N LEU A 123 -15.23 -15.74 -7.82
CA LEU A 123 -14.05 -16.52 -8.20
C LEU A 123 -13.03 -15.67 -8.97
N LEU A 124 -13.50 -14.82 -9.90
CA LEU A 124 -12.67 -13.87 -10.63
C LEU A 124 -12.00 -12.85 -9.70
N THR A 125 -12.74 -12.33 -8.72
CA THR A 125 -12.18 -11.39 -7.73
C THR A 125 -11.10 -12.06 -6.89
N LEU A 126 -11.35 -13.29 -6.41
CA LEU A 126 -10.38 -14.07 -5.65
C LEU A 126 -9.12 -14.36 -6.47
N ALA A 127 -9.28 -14.72 -7.75
CA ALA A 127 -8.14 -14.97 -8.64
C ALA A 127 -7.27 -13.71 -8.82
N VAL A 128 -7.90 -12.54 -9.03
CA VAL A 128 -7.19 -11.25 -9.15
C VAL A 128 -6.46 -10.90 -7.85
N VAL A 129 -7.13 -11.02 -6.70
CA VAL A 129 -6.52 -10.78 -5.39
C VAL A 129 -5.34 -11.72 -5.18
N PHE A 130 -5.48 -13.00 -5.52
CA PHE A 130 -4.40 -13.99 -5.39
C PHE A 130 -3.19 -13.66 -6.26
N ILE A 131 -3.41 -13.19 -7.50
CA ILE A 131 -2.33 -12.74 -8.39
C ILE A 131 -1.59 -11.55 -7.76
N PHE A 132 -2.33 -10.54 -7.29
CA PHE A 132 -1.73 -9.38 -6.62
C PHE A 132 -0.98 -9.76 -5.35
N ASP A 133 -1.53 -10.63 -4.50
CA ASP A 133 -0.85 -11.12 -3.30
C ASP A 133 0.46 -11.84 -3.65
N ASN A 134 0.50 -12.62 -4.75
CA ASN A 134 1.73 -13.29 -5.19
C ASN A 134 2.78 -12.29 -5.72
N ILE A 135 2.36 -11.30 -6.50
CA ILE A 135 3.24 -10.24 -7.02
C ILE A 135 3.80 -9.41 -5.87
N SER A 136 2.95 -8.95 -4.96
CA SER A 136 3.33 -8.17 -3.77
C SER A 136 4.30 -8.95 -2.88
N ASN A 137 4.02 -10.23 -2.61
CA ASN A 137 4.93 -11.09 -1.85
C ASN A 137 6.26 -11.33 -2.56
N PHE A 138 6.26 -11.51 -3.88
CA PHE A 138 7.48 -11.66 -4.66
C PHE A 138 8.35 -10.39 -4.59
N LEU A 139 7.76 -9.22 -4.82
CA LEU A 139 8.44 -7.93 -4.75
C LEU A 139 8.99 -7.66 -3.34
N ARG A 140 8.18 -7.92 -2.30
CA ARG A 140 8.58 -7.74 -0.90
C ARG A 140 9.71 -8.69 -0.50
N ARG A 141 9.67 -9.96 -0.92
CA ARG A 141 10.76 -10.92 -0.66
C ARG A 141 12.05 -10.51 -1.35
N ARG A 142 11.97 -9.99 -2.58
CA ARG A 142 13.16 -9.51 -3.31
C ARG A 142 13.78 -8.29 -2.64
N LEU A 143 12.95 -7.35 -2.22
CA LEU A 143 13.39 -6.15 -1.49
C LEU A 143 13.96 -6.48 -0.11
N SER A 144 13.33 -7.41 0.62
CA SER A 144 13.81 -7.87 1.93
C SER A 144 15.16 -8.59 1.86
N ARG A 145 15.41 -9.37 0.80
CA ARG A 145 16.74 -9.95 0.55
C ARG A 145 17.79 -8.87 0.33
N THR A 146 17.49 -7.88 -0.49
CA THR A 146 18.40 -6.74 -0.73
C THR A 146 18.69 -5.96 0.56
N LEU A 147 17.69 -5.75 1.41
CA LEU A 147 17.84 -5.14 2.74
C LEU A 147 18.74 -5.98 3.67
N HIS A 148 18.52 -7.29 3.73
CA HIS A 148 19.33 -8.21 4.54
C HIS A 148 20.80 -8.21 4.10
N ASP A 149 21.05 -8.21 2.80
CA ASP A 149 22.40 -8.18 2.24
C ASP A 149 23.08 -6.84 2.54
N TYR A 150 22.36 -5.72 2.45
CA TYR A 150 22.91 -4.40 2.78
C TYR A 150 23.27 -4.26 4.27
N ASN A 151 22.39 -4.69 5.18
CA ASN A 151 22.66 -4.67 6.63
C ASN A 151 23.84 -5.57 7.02
N ARG A 152 23.99 -6.73 6.37
CA ARG A 152 25.17 -7.60 6.58
C ARG A 152 26.47 -6.95 6.12
N LEU A 153 26.44 -6.23 5.00
CA LEU A 153 27.62 -5.55 4.46
C LEU A 153 28.04 -4.34 5.31
N GLN A 154 27.09 -3.62 5.90
CA GLN A 154 27.41 -2.57 6.88
C GLN A 154 27.95 -3.14 8.19
N ALA A 155 27.33 -4.20 8.72
CA ALA A 155 27.81 -4.87 9.93
C ALA A 155 29.20 -5.53 9.78
N ALA A 156 29.60 -5.87 8.55
CA ALA A 156 30.93 -6.40 8.24
C ALA A 156 31.98 -5.30 7.97
N ARG A 157 31.57 -4.02 7.90
CA ARG A 157 32.47 -2.87 7.64
C ARG A 157 32.75 -2.01 8.87
N GLY A 158 32.08 -2.24 10.00
CA GLY A 158 32.40 -1.67 11.32
C GLY A 158 33.18 -2.66 12.17
#